data_AF-A0A831VNR5-F1
#
_entry.id   AF-A0A831VNR5-F1
#
_cell.length_a   1.000
_cell.length_b   1.000
_cell.length_c   1.000
_cell.angle_alpha   90.00
_cell.angle_beta   90.00
_cell.angle_gamma   90.00
#
_symmetry.space_group_name_H-M   'P 1'
#
loop_
_entity.id
_entity.type
_entity.pdbx_description
1 polymer ?
#
loop_
_entity_poly.entity_id
_entity_poly.type
_entity_poly.pdbx_seq_one_letter_code
_entity_poly.pdbx_strand_id
1 'polypeptide(L)'
;MDLIREKNVRIIYSDQTGSVASEQKAPGTASEKITTGPESRGETEHDAPASHEGVFSEEEVEIIVNRVINRFRELKGEKPVRSGKSEVVPEDDDDLVICRCEEITKGEIKQAIRNGMRTLNGIKRITRAGMGLCQGQTCQRLVSQILASELGIPLSEVTPTTARAPVR
;
A
#
# COMPACT_ATOMS: atom_id res chain seq x y z
N MET A 1 31.81 9.96 35.04
CA MET A 1 32.28 11.32 34.71
C MET A 1 32.30 11.47 33.19
N ASP A 2 31.16 11.47 32.50
CA ASP A 2 30.12 12.51 32.48
C ASP A 2 30.62 13.83 31.89
N LEU A 3 30.50 13.96 30.57
CA LEU A 3 30.48 15.23 29.88
C LEU A 3 29.13 15.36 29.15
N ILE A 4 28.11 15.72 29.92
CA ILE A 4 26.72 15.93 29.48
C ILE A 4 26.40 17.43 29.66
N ARG A 5 25.58 17.97 28.74
CA ARG A 5 25.04 19.35 28.70
C ARG A 5 26.07 20.44 28.36
N GLU A 6 25.70 21.52 27.66
CA GLU A 6 24.36 22.02 27.36
C GLU A 6 24.13 22.29 25.85
N LYS A 7 22.97 21.84 25.32
CA LYS A 7 22.42 22.35 24.06
C LYS A 7 21.56 23.55 24.38
N ASN A 8 21.76 24.68 23.70
CA ASN A 8 20.80 25.78 23.73
C ASN A 8 20.54 26.32 22.32
N VAL A 9 19.67 25.62 21.57
CA VAL A 9 19.12 26.10 20.30
C VAL A 9 17.62 26.27 20.48
N ARG A 10 17.20 27.52 20.61
CA ARG A 10 15.83 27.93 20.89
C ARG A 10 15.13 28.21 19.56
N ILE A 11 14.41 27.22 19.01
CA ILE A 11 13.62 27.44 17.79
C ILE A 11 12.26 28.00 18.19
N ILE A 12 12.00 29.24 17.79
CA ILE A 12 10.74 29.94 18.00
C ILE A 12 9.96 29.86 16.69
N TYR A 13 8.82 29.16 16.69
CA TYR A 13 7.88 29.18 15.56
C TYR A 13 6.86 30.30 15.79
N SER A 14 6.71 31.20 14.83
CA SER A 14 5.73 32.29 14.87
C SER A 14 4.42 31.84 14.24
N ASP A 15 3.38 31.64 15.05
CA ASP A 15 2.01 31.56 14.57
C ASP A 15 1.57 32.89 13.94
N GLN A 16 1.07 32.84 12.70
CA GLN A 16 0.22 33.90 12.14
C GLN A 16 -0.99 33.26 11.45
N THR A 17 -2.02 33.00 12.24
CA THR A 17 -3.37 32.76 11.73
C THR A 17 -3.98 34.08 11.24
N GLY A 18 -4.19 34.22 9.93
CA GLY A 18 -4.81 35.39 9.31
C GLY A 18 -5.95 34.99 8.36
N SER A 19 -7.16 35.42 8.67
CA SER A 19 -8.38 35.22 7.88
C SER A 19 -8.69 36.46 7.03
N VAL A 20 -9.17 36.30 5.79
CA VAL A 20 -10.53 36.68 5.34
C VAL A 20 -10.77 36.36 3.85
N ALA A 21 -12.04 36.33 3.44
CA ALA A 21 -12.53 35.95 2.13
C ALA A 21 -12.43 37.02 1.03
N SER A 22 -12.58 36.61 -0.23
CA SER A 22 -13.26 37.39 -1.26
C SER A 22 -14.05 36.50 -2.21
N GLU A 23 -15.20 36.99 -2.68
CA GLU A 23 -16.31 36.22 -3.25
C GLU A 23 -16.66 36.76 -4.65
N GLN A 24 -16.74 35.91 -5.68
CA GLN A 24 -17.28 36.27 -7.00
C GLN A 24 -18.07 35.09 -7.62
N LYS A 25 -19.12 35.38 -8.40
CA LYS A 25 -20.28 34.50 -8.61
C LYS A 25 -20.85 34.51 -10.05
N ALA A 26 -21.16 33.31 -10.57
CA ALA A 26 -22.15 32.97 -11.62
C ALA A 26 -21.92 33.54 -13.06
N PRO A 27 -22.67 33.11 -14.10
CA PRO A 27 -23.75 32.07 -14.21
C PRO A 27 -23.35 30.85 -15.09
N GLY A 28 -24.04 29.69 -15.06
CA GLY A 28 -25.33 29.37 -15.72
C GLY A 28 -25.11 29.03 -17.21
N THR A 29 -25.72 28.04 -17.86
CA THR A 29 -26.80 27.06 -17.55
C THR A 29 -26.31 25.64 -17.99
N ALA A 30 -27.07 24.54 -18.14
CA ALA A 30 -28.51 24.24 -18.11
C ALA A 30 -28.75 22.79 -17.58
N SER A 31 -29.89 22.16 -17.91
CA SER A 31 -30.26 20.78 -17.56
C SER A 31 -30.47 19.91 -18.79
N GLU A 32 -30.04 18.65 -18.76
CA GLU A 32 -30.65 17.57 -19.55
C GLU A 32 -30.96 16.35 -18.67
N LYS A 33 -32.07 15.68 -18.97
CA LYS A 33 -32.66 14.63 -18.15
C LYS A 33 -32.24 13.27 -18.69
N ILE A 34 -31.59 12.45 -17.87
CA ILE A 34 -31.37 11.03 -18.21
C ILE A 34 -32.59 10.23 -17.76
N THR A 35 -33.42 9.86 -18.73
CA THR A 35 -34.58 8.98 -18.54
C THR A 35 -34.19 7.50 -18.53
N THR A 36 -34.93 6.69 -17.77
CA THR A 36 -34.67 5.27 -17.53
C THR A 36 -35.28 4.34 -18.59
N GLY A 37 -34.51 3.34 -19.04
CA GLY A 37 -35.01 2.11 -19.71
C GLY A 37 -35.38 2.25 -21.19
N PRO A 38 -35.66 1.13 -21.89
CA PRO A 38 -35.91 -0.22 -21.36
C PRO A 38 -34.86 -1.29 -21.75
N GLU A 39 -35.08 -2.50 -21.24
CA GLU A 39 -34.28 -3.71 -21.48
C GLU A 39 -34.49 -4.30 -22.88
N SER A 40 -33.43 -4.84 -23.48
CA SER A 40 -33.52 -5.93 -24.44
C SER A 40 -32.34 -6.89 -24.27
N ARG A 41 -32.55 -7.95 -23.49
CA ARG A 41 -31.63 -9.08 -23.44
C ARG A 41 -31.73 -9.83 -24.77
N GLY A 42 -30.67 -9.77 -25.58
CA GLY A 42 -30.51 -10.69 -26.68
C GLY A 42 -30.28 -12.10 -26.13
N GLU A 43 -31.21 -13.00 -26.38
CA GLU A 43 -31.09 -14.41 -26.02
C GLU A 43 -30.11 -15.07 -27.00
N THR A 44 -28.85 -15.22 -26.59
CA THR A 44 -27.90 -16.06 -27.32
C THR A 44 -28.22 -17.52 -27.00
N GLU A 45 -28.86 -18.19 -27.94
CA GLU A 45 -29.15 -19.62 -27.93
C GLU A 45 -27.93 -20.41 -27.43
N HIS A 46 -28.09 -21.08 -26.29
CA HIS A 46 -27.07 -21.96 -25.74
C HIS A 46 -27.24 -23.35 -26.34
N ASP A 47 -26.51 -23.63 -27.42
CA ASP A 47 -26.33 -24.99 -27.91
C ASP A 47 -25.82 -25.89 -26.77
N ALA A 48 -26.60 -26.91 -26.43
CA ALA A 48 -26.23 -27.88 -25.41
C ALA A 48 -25.11 -28.77 -25.94
N PRO A 49 -23.92 -28.82 -25.31
CA PRO A 49 -22.86 -29.72 -25.74
C PRO A 49 -23.30 -31.17 -25.49
N ALA A 50 -23.12 -32.01 -26.51
CA ALA A 50 -23.50 -33.42 -26.48
C ALA A 50 -22.88 -34.14 -25.27
N SER A 51 -23.68 -35.01 -24.66
CA SER A 51 -23.27 -35.87 -23.54
C SER A 51 -22.22 -36.90 -23.99
N HIS A 52 -20.95 -36.53 -23.91
CA HIS A 52 -19.83 -37.43 -24.13
C HIS A 52 -19.63 -38.26 -22.85
N GLU A 53 -20.05 -39.52 -22.86
CA GLU A 53 -19.69 -40.48 -21.80
C GLU A 53 -18.21 -40.84 -21.94
N GLY A 54 -17.35 -39.98 -21.39
CA GLY A 54 -15.90 -40.18 -21.36
C GLY A 54 -15.51 -41.24 -20.36
N VAL A 55 -15.25 -42.46 -20.84
CA VAL A 55 -14.54 -43.49 -20.08
C VAL A 55 -13.06 -43.15 -20.11
N PHE A 56 -12.59 -42.38 -19.13
CA PHE A 56 -11.18 -42.03 -18.96
C PHE A 56 -10.40 -43.21 -18.38
N SER A 57 -9.14 -43.38 -18.82
CA SER A 57 -8.26 -44.38 -18.21
C SER A 57 -7.80 -43.96 -16.82
N GLU A 58 -7.31 -44.90 -15.99
CA GLU A 58 -6.88 -44.59 -14.62
C GLU A 58 -5.76 -43.53 -14.60
N GLU A 59 -4.87 -43.56 -15.59
CA GLU A 59 -3.79 -42.59 -15.78
C GLU A 59 -4.31 -41.20 -16.18
N GLU A 60 -5.34 -41.12 -17.02
CA GLU A 60 -5.98 -39.85 -17.38
C GLU A 60 -6.70 -39.21 -16.19
N VAL A 61 -7.41 -40.02 -15.40
CA VAL A 61 -8.03 -39.59 -14.15
C VAL A 61 -6.96 -39.08 -13.18
N GLU A 62 -5.84 -39.78 -13.02
CA GLU A 62 -4.74 -39.35 -12.14
C GLU A 62 -4.09 -38.05 -12.62
N ILE A 63 -3.90 -37.85 -13.93
CA ILE A 63 -3.40 -36.58 -14.50
C ILE A 63 -4.37 -35.43 -14.22
N ILE A 64 -5.68 -35.65 -14.37
CA ILE A 64 -6.72 -34.64 -14.11
C ILE A 64 -6.77 -34.30 -12.61
N VAL A 65 -6.78 -35.30 -11.73
CA VAL A 65 -6.79 -35.14 -10.27
C VAL A 65 -5.57 -34.34 -9.81
N ASN A 66 -4.37 -34.72 -10.24
CA ASN A 66 -3.14 -34.01 -9.87
C ASN A 66 -3.11 -32.56 -10.40
N ARG A 67 -3.62 -32.32 -11.62
CA ARG A 67 -3.77 -30.96 -12.18
C ARG A 67 -4.73 -30.10 -11.35
N VAL A 68 -5.87 -30.66 -10.94
CA VAL A 68 -6.87 -29.98 -10.10
C VAL A 68 -6.31 -29.69 -8.70
N ILE A 69 -5.64 -30.67 -8.07
CA ILE A 69 -4.99 -30.49 -6.75
C ILE A 69 -3.96 -29.36 -6.78
N ASN A 70 -3.07 -29.35 -7.78
CA ASN A 70 -2.03 -28.34 -7.88
C ASN A 70 -2.63 -26.94 -8.14
N ARG A 71 -3.64 -26.84 -9.02
CA ARG A 71 -4.38 -25.59 -9.23
C ARG A 71 -5.14 -25.13 -7.98
N PHE A 72 -5.67 -26.04 -7.15
CA PHE A 72 -6.30 -25.67 -5.88
C PHE A 72 -5.29 -25.15 -4.85
N ARG A 73 -4.08 -25.72 -4.79
CA ARG A 73 -2.98 -25.21 -3.94
C ARG A 73 -2.56 -23.79 -4.36
N GLU A 74 -2.40 -23.58 -5.67
CA GLU A 74 -2.13 -22.26 -6.25
C GLU A 74 -3.24 -21.24 -5.91
N LEU A 75 -4.51 -21.61 -6.11
CA LEU A 75 -5.67 -20.74 -5.86
C LEU A 75 -5.90 -20.45 -4.37
N LYS A 76 -5.58 -21.39 -3.47
CA LYS A 76 -5.56 -21.14 -2.02
C LYS A 76 -4.38 -20.28 -1.57
N GLY A 77 -3.42 -19.99 -2.46
CA GLY A 77 -2.21 -19.25 -2.12
C GLY A 77 -1.26 -20.03 -1.21
N GLU A 78 -1.41 -21.36 -1.11
CA GLU A 78 -0.51 -22.28 -0.40
C GLU A 78 0.78 -22.44 -1.22
N LYS A 79 1.57 -21.36 -1.24
CA LYS A 79 2.94 -21.35 -1.74
C LYS A 79 3.74 -22.41 -0.98
N PRO A 80 4.67 -23.14 -1.64
CA PRO A 80 5.59 -24.01 -0.92
C PRO A 80 6.26 -23.22 0.19
N VAL A 81 6.23 -23.76 1.41
CA VAL A 81 6.72 -23.07 2.60
C VAL A 81 8.17 -22.69 2.35
N ARG A 82 8.47 -21.38 2.33
CA ARG A 82 9.84 -20.87 2.25
C ARG A 82 10.53 -21.09 3.60
N SER A 83 10.81 -22.35 3.90
CA SER A 83 11.50 -22.86 5.09
C SER A 83 13.00 -22.57 5.05
N GLY A 84 13.37 -21.35 4.63
CA GLY A 84 14.74 -20.94 4.46
C GLY A 84 14.87 -19.44 4.65
N LYS A 85 15.63 -19.05 5.68
CA LYS A 85 16.45 -17.85 5.56
C LYS A 85 17.40 -18.11 4.39
N SER A 86 17.05 -17.61 3.20
CA SER A 86 18.08 -17.31 2.21
C SER A 86 18.96 -16.26 2.87
N GLU A 87 20.20 -16.63 3.19
CA GLU A 87 21.21 -15.74 3.74
C GLU A 87 21.72 -14.84 2.62
N VAL A 88 20.83 -13.98 2.14
CA VAL A 88 21.16 -12.89 1.22
C VAL A 88 21.97 -11.92 2.05
N VAL A 89 23.25 -11.78 1.71
CA VAL A 89 24.09 -10.71 2.24
C VAL A 89 23.36 -9.39 1.97
N PRO A 90 23.12 -8.53 2.98
CA PRO A 90 22.39 -7.30 2.76
C PRO A 90 23.26 -6.34 1.96
N GLU A 91 23.11 -6.37 0.64
CA GLU A 91 23.29 -5.16 -0.15
C GLU A 91 22.30 -4.12 0.41
N ASP A 92 22.77 -2.91 0.67
CA ASP A 92 21.91 -1.84 1.18
C ASP A 92 20.98 -1.42 0.03
N ASP A 93 19.75 -1.95 -0.01
CA ASP A 93 18.72 -1.64 -1.04
C ASP A 93 18.24 -0.17 -0.99
N ASP A 94 19.12 0.80 -0.79
CA ASP A 94 18.77 2.18 -0.50
C ASP A 94 18.11 2.90 -1.68
N ASP A 95 18.34 2.41 -2.90
CA ASP A 95 17.64 2.85 -4.13
C ASP A 95 16.22 2.25 -4.29
N LEU A 96 15.80 1.31 -3.43
CA LEU A 96 14.48 0.67 -3.54
C LEU A 96 13.37 1.68 -3.26
N VAL A 97 12.52 1.95 -4.26
CA VAL A 97 11.36 2.85 -4.12
C VAL A 97 10.31 2.24 -3.19
N ILE A 98 10.11 2.87 -2.03
CA ILE A 98 9.12 2.47 -1.01
C ILE A 98 7.78 3.18 -1.21
N CYS A 99 7.79 4.46 -1.63
CA CYS A 99 6.58 5.24 -1.85
C CYS A 99 6.39 5.61 -3.32
N ARG A 100 5.81 4.71 -4.12
CA ARG A 100 5.57 4.92 -5.57
C ARG A 100 4.85 6.23 -5.94
N CYS A 101 4.00 6.79 -5.08
CA CYS A 101 3.26 8.03 -5.39
C CYS A 101 4.07 9.32 -5.20
N GLU A 102 5.18 9.27 -4.44
CA GLU A 102 6.04 10.43 -4.15
C GLU A 102 7.51 10.08 -4.50
N GLU A 103 7.72 8.96 -5.18
CA GLU A 103 9.00 8.38 -5.65
C GLU A 103 10.11 8.16 -4.59
N ILE A 104 9.72 8.13 -3.30
CA ILE A 104 10.66 8.05 -2.16
C ILE A 104 11.29 6.66 -2.00
N THR A 105 12.61 6.64 -1.82
CA THR A 105 13.42 5.42 -1.63
C THR A 105 13.58 4.99 -0.17
N LYS A 106 14.06 3.76 0.03
CA LYS A 106 14.44 3.20 1.34
C LYS A 106 15.57 4.02 1.98
N GLY A 107 16.55 4.45 1.19
CA GLY A 107 17.68 5.27 1.61
C GLY A 107 17.25 6.61 2.18
N GLU A 108 16.33 7.32 1.52
CA GLU A 108 15.78 8.60 2.01
C GLU A 108 15.05 8.44 3.35
N ILE A 109 14.28 7.35 3.52
CA ILE A 109 13.60 7.04 4.77
C ILE A 109 14.62 6.76 5.88
N LYS A 110 15.64 5.93 5.62
CA LYS A 110 16.75 5.66 6.56
C LYS A 110 17.49 6.95 6.92
N GLN A 111 17.77 7.82 5.94
CA GLN A 111 18.41 9.12 6.16
C GLN A 111 17.55 10.02 7.07
N ALA A 112 16.24 10.09 6.86
CA ALA A 112 15.34 10.84 7.74
C ALA A 112 15.35 10.31 9.19
N ILE A 113 15.43 8.98 9.38
CA ILE A 113 15.53 8.36 10.71
C ILE A 113 16.88 8.66 11.39
N ARG A 114 17.98 8.55 10.64
CA ARG A 114 19.35 8.91 11.07
C ARG A 114 19.45 10.39 11.44
N ASN A 115 18.74 11.26 10.72
CA ASN A 115 18.59 12.69 11.02
C ASN A 115 17.68 12.99 12.22
N GLY A 116 17.17 11.96 12.92
CA GLY A 116 16.45 12.10 14.18
C GLY A 116 14.94 11.90 14.11
N MET A 117 14.35 11.53 12.97
CA MET A 117 12.92 11.21 12.90
C MET A 117 12.63 9.87 13.59
N ARG A 118 11.86 9.91 14.70
CA ARG A 118 11.49 8.72 15.50
C ARG A 118 10.03 8.31 15.40
N THR A 119 9.25 8.96 14.52
CA THR A 119 7.82 8.68 14.35
C THR A 119 7.44 8.71 12.87
N LEU A 120 6.41 7.95 12.49
CA LEU A 120 5.87 7.97 11.13
C LEU A 120 5.41 9.36 10.69
N ASN A 121 4.81 10.14 11.61
CA ASN A 121 4.45 11.54 11.33
C ASN A 121 5.68 12.44 11.11
N GLY A 122 6.83 12.13 11.73
CA GLY A 122 8.11 12.78 11.45
C GLY A 122 8.60 12.45 10.03
N ILE A 123 8.73 11.16 9.71
CA ILE A 123 9.14 10.69 8.38
C ILE A 123 8.22 11.26 7.29
N LYS A 124 6.90 11.16 7.46
CA LYS A 124 5.88 11.67 6.51
C LYS A 124 6.00 13.18 6.28
N ARG A 125 6.39 13.98 7.29
CA ARG A 125 6.59 15.44 7.12
C ARG A 125 7.87 15.80 6.38
N ILE A 126 8.94 15.00 6.53
CA ILE A 126 10.24 15.27 5.89
C ILE A 126 10.31 14.69 4.48
N THR A 127 9.93 13.43 4.32
CA THR A 127 10.05 12.68 3.06
C THR A 127 8.77 12.69 2.21
N ARG A 128 7.65 13.21 2.73
CA ARG A 128 6.31 13.09 2.11
C ARG A 128 5.80 11.66 1.90
N ALA A 129 6.53 10.62 2.31
CA ALA A 129 6.08 9.23 2.21
C ALA A 129 4.66 9.04 2.81
N GLY A 130 3.72 8.60 1.97
CA GLY A 130 2.31 8.47 2.33
C GLY A 130 1.48 9.77 2.26
N MET A 131 1.92 10.81 1.54
CA MET A 131 1.13 12.00 1.20
C MET A 131 0.47 11.95 -0.20
N GLY A 132 0.97 11.11 -1.12
CA GLY A 132 0.47 11.03 -2.49
C GLY A 132 -0.93 10.43 -2.61
N LEU A 133 -1.41 10.23 -3.85
CA LEU A 133 -2.80 9.84 -4.14
C LEU A 133 -3.29 8.59 -3.39
N CYS A 134 -2.41 7.63 -3.08
CA CYS A 134 -2.77 6.44 -2.29
C CYS A 134 -2.92 6.69 -0.78
N GLN A 135 -2.65 7.89 -0.27
CA GLN A 135 -2.70 8.28 1.14
C GLN A 135 -1.94 7.36 2.12
N GLY A 136 -0.92 6.64 1.61
CA GLY A 136 -0.09 5.72 2.39
C GLY A 136 -0.53 4.25 2.36
N GLN A 137 -1.65 3.90 1.71
CA GLN A 137 -2.20 2.53 1.70
C GLN A 137 -1.17 1.45 1.29
N THR A 138 -0.25 1.77 0.38
CA THR A 138 0.79 0.84 -0.09
C THR A 138 2.05 0.87 0.76
N CYS A 139 2.54 2.07 1.12
CA CYS A 139 3.86 2.26 1.70
C CYS A 139 3.90 2.30 3.23
N GLN A 140 2.78 2.62 3.91
CA GLN A 140 2.79 2.87 5.36
C GLN A 140 3.35 1.70 6.17
N ARG A 141 2.99 0.45 5.84
CA ARG A 141 3.56 -0.74 6.51
C ARG A 141 5.06 -0.90 6.30
N LEU A 142 5.56 -0.64 5.08
CA LEU A 142 6.98 -0.72 4.76
C LEU A 142 7.78 0.36 5.51
N VAL A 143 7.27 1.60 5.53
CA VAL A 143 7.86 2.70 6.32
C VAL A 143 7.91 2.36 7.82
N SER A 144 6.86 1.74 8.36
CA SER A 144 6.86 1.27 9.76
C SER A 144 7.89 0.17 10.03
N GLN A 145 8.08 -0.77 9.10
CA GLN A 145 9.11 -1.82 9.22
C GLN A 145 10.53 -1.23 9.16
N ILE A 146 10.78 -0.29 8.24
CA ILE A 146 12.08 0.42 8.15
C ILE A 146 12.35 1.20 9.44
N LEU A 147 11.35 1.95 9.95
CA LEU A 147 11.47 2.67 11.22
C LEU A 147 11.74 1.74 12.42
N ALA A 148 11.02 0.61 12.52
CA ALA A 148 11.26 -0.38 13.56
C ALA A 148 12.68 -0.96 13.48
N SER A 149 13.13 -1.31 12.27
CA SER A 149 14.44 -1.91 12.01
C SER A 149 15.60 -0.95 12.30
N GLU A 150 15.54 0.31 11.85
CA GLU A 150 16.60 1.31 12.09
C GLU A 150 16.67 1.75 13.55
N LEU A 151 15.58 1.63 14.33
CA LEU A 151 15.58 1.95 15.76
C LEU A 151 15.80 0.75 16.68
N GLY A 152 15.78 -0.48 16.16
CA GLY A 152 15.89 -1.70 16.96
C GLY A 152 14.69 -1.95 17.89
N ILE A 153 13.52 -1.41 17.57
CA ILE A 153 12.29 -1.55 18.38
C ILE A 153 11.31 -2.55 17.72
N PRO A 154 10.47 -3.25 18.49
CA PRO A 154 9.43 -4.10 17.91
C PRO A 154 8.38 -3.23 17.18
N LEU A 155 7.82 -3.76 16.08
CA LEU A 155 6.85 -3.05 15.25
C LEU A 155 5.59 -2.60 16.03
N SER A 156 5.27 -3.25 17.15
CA SER A 156 4.19 -2.87 18.07
C SER A 156 4.37 -1.52 18.76
N GLU A 157 5.61 -1.03 18.88
CA GLU A 157 5.92 0.29 19.46
C GLU A 157 5.83 1.42 18.42
N VAL A 158 5.73 1.10 17.12
CA VAL A 158 5.61 2.10 16.06
C VAL A 158 4.17 2.63 15.99
N THR A 159 3.94 3.82 16.54
CA THR A 159 2.63 4.49 16.49
C THR A 159 2.17 4.75 15.04
N PRO A 160 1.00 4.23 14.61
CA PRO A 160 0.49 4.45 13.26
C PRO A 160 0.07 5.91 13.01
N THR A 161 0.11 6.35 11.75
CA THR A 161 -0.43 7.67 11.37
C THR A 161 -1.96 7.65 11.40
N THR A 162 -2.58 8.73 11.87
CA THR A 162 -4.04 8.88 11.88
C THR A 162 -4.60 8.93 10.48
N ALA A 163 -5.52 8.01 10.14
CA ALA A 163 -6.34 8.12 8.94
C ALA A 163 -7.30 9.33 9.06
N ARG A 164 -7.66 9.92 7.92
CA ARG A 164 -8.61 11.04 7.82
C ARG A 164 -9.62 10.74 6.71
N ALA A 165 -10.85 11.22 6.87
CA ALA A 165 -11.90 11.05 5.87
C ALA A 165 -11.68 11.99 4.66
N PRO A 166 -12.17 11.62 3.46
CA PRO A 166 -12.77 10.33 3.12
C PRO A 166 -11.72 9.24 2.94
N VAL A 167 -11.96 8.07 3.53
CA VAL A 167 -11.19 6.85 3.25
C VAL A 167 -11.82 6.16 2.02
N ARG A 168 -10.98 5.62 1.13
CA ARG A 168 -11.36 4.79 -0.01
C ARG A 168 -10.64 3.44 0.10
#